data_AF-A0A1F7VBG2-F1
#
_entry.id   AF-A0A1F7VBG2-F1
#
_cell.length_a   1.000
_cell.length_b   1.000
_cell.length_c   1.000
_cell.angle_alpha   90.00
_cell.angle_beta   90.00
_cell.angle_gamma   90.00
#
_symmetry.space_group_name_H-M   'P 1'
#
loop_
_entity.id
_entity.type
_entity.pdbx_description
1 polymer ?
#
loop_
_entity_poly.entity_id
_entity_poly.type
_entity_poly.pdbx_seq_one_letter_code
_entity_poly.pdbx_strand_id
1 'polypeptide(L)'
;MLTKKQGFIPLLKQYNDKSMDKKIIKSKDYSNPLRKTSVTGFTLIELLVVVAIIGLLATLVAVNVNNAKQKGRDTTRKGNISQLKNALELHYQQYGYFPYSNADGANFDCLDALPAQSQTGGYVNHLGDYIKPIPIDPLKAAGVRDTLARGCLAYKGNGSHYKVIANLELDTNAMVNDGGVRTCWFEAYTQSGQSFDPGSCP
;
A
#
# COMPACT_ATOMS: atom_id res chain seq x y z
N MET A 1 -41.03 28.97 -40.92
CA MET A 1 -40.57 28.86 -42.32
C MET A 1 -39.52 27.75 -42.38
N LEU A 2 -39.86 26.46 -42.50
CA LEU A 2 -40.31 25.73 -43.69
C LEU A 2 -39.62 26.19 -44.98
N THR A 3 -38.71 25.38 -45.51
CA THR A 3 -38.79 24.91 -46.91
C THR A 3 -38.08 23.58 -47.07
N LYS A 4 -38.89 22.52 -47.22
CA LYS A 4 -38.57 21.29 -47.97
C LYS A 4 -38.01 21.67 -49.34
N LYS A 5 -37.06 20.89 -49.85
CA LYS A 5 -36.91 20.70 -51.30
C LYS A 5 -36.83 19.20 -51.59
N GLN A 6 -38.00 18.62 -51.84
CA GLN A 6 -38.14 17.30 -52.44
C GLN A 6 -37.95 17.48 -53.96
N GLY A 7 -36.95 16.80 -54.51
CA GLY A 7 -36.78 16.60 -55.95
C GLY A 7 -37.52 15.33 -56.38
N PHE A 8 -38.29 15.46 -57.45
CA PHE A 8 -39.34 14.57 -57.93
C PHE A 8 -38.89 13.94 -59.26
N ILE A 9 -38.82 12.59 -59.33
CA ILE A 9 -39.35 11.68 -60.40
C ILE A 9 -38.69 11.77 -61.83
N PRO A 10 -38.68 10.74 -62.75
CA PRO A 10 -39.24 9.38 -62.76
C PRO A 10 -38.40 8.22 -63.43
N LEU A 11 -39.05 7.03 -63.43
CA LEU A 11 -39.15 6.01 -64.50
C LEU A 11 -38.05 4.95 -64.65
N LEU A 12 -38.44 3.78 -64.13
CA LEU A 12 -38.02 2.43 -64.51
C LEU A 12 -37.80 2.30 -66.02
N LYS A 13 -36.54 2.11 -66.43
CA LYS A 13 -36.25 1.45 -67.70
C LYS A 13 -36.58 -0.03 -67.55
N GLN A 14 -37.55 -0.49 -68.35
CA GLN A 14 -37.75 -1.90 -68.66
C GLN A 14 -36.42 -2.55 -69.02
N TYR A 15 -35.99 -3.52 -68.22
CA TYR A 15 -34.91 -4.42 -68.59
C TYR A 15 -35.52 -5.61 -69.33
N ASN A 16 -35.17 -5.73 -70.60
CA ASN A 16 -35.69 -6.71 -71.55
C ASN A 16 -34.79 -7.96 -71.47
N ASP A 17 -35.32 -9.06 -70.95
CA ASP A 17 -34.64 -10.36 -70.92
C ASP A 17 -34.53 -10.90 -72.35
N LYS A 18 -33.30 -10.90 -72.88
CA LYS A 18 -32.93 -11.72 -74.01
C LYS A 18 -31.67 -12.48 -73.66
N SER A 19 -31.88 -13.78 -73.42
CA SER A 19 -31.16 -14.86 -74.10
C SER A 19 -29.65 -14.69 -74.12
N MET A 20 -28.99 -15.31 -73.14
CA MET A 20 -27.62 -15.77 -73.29
C MET A 20 -27.47 -17.13 -72.60
N ASP A 21 -27.58 -18.15 -73.45
CA ASP A 21 -27.00 -19.48 -73.40
C ASP A 21 -26.22 -19.86 -72.13
N LYS A 22 -26.81 -20.76 -71.36
CA LYS A 22 -26.11 -21.54 -70.33
C LYS A 22 -25.10 -22.48 -70.99
N LYS A 23 -23.92 -21.97 -71.36
CA LYS A 23 -22.74 -22.82 -71.50
C LYS A 23 -22.36 -23.30 -70.10
N ILE A 24 -22.61 -24.58 -69.86
CA ILE A 24 -22.20 -25.31 -68.66
C ILE A 24 -20.68 -25.20 -68.54
N ILE A 25 -20.21 -24.25 -67.73
CA ILE A 25 -18.84 -24.25 -67.24
C ILE A 25 -18.78 -25.41 -66.26
N LYS A 26 -18.16 -26.53 -66.65
CA LYS A 26 -17.80 -27.60 -65.71
C LYS A 26 -16.88 -26.97 -64.66
N SER A 27 -17.38 -26.81 -63.43
CA SER A 27 -16.56 -26.43 -62.29
C SER A 27 -15.51 -27.52 -62.10
N LYS A 28 -14.23 -27.17 -62.24
CA LYS A 28 -13.16 -28.00 -61.68
C LYS A 28 -13.32 -27.92 -60.17
N ASP A 29 -13.71 -29.03 -59.56
CA ASP A 29 -13.71 -29.19 -58.10
C ASP A 29 -12.25 -29.19 -57.62
N TYR A 30 -11.79 -28.03 -57.19
CA TYR A 30 -10.53 -27.89 -56.45
C TYR A 30 -10.76 -28.32 -55.00
N SER A 31 -10.99 -29.61 -54.78
CA SER A 31 -10.91 -30.21 -53.46
C SER A 31 -9.45 -30.24 -53.02
N ASN A 32 -8.99 -29.13 -52.45
CA ASN A 32 -7.76 -29.12 -51.66
C ASN A 32 -7.90 -30.21 -50.57
N PRO A 33 -6.99 -31.20 -50.48
CA PRO A 33 -7.01 -32.12 -49.36
C PRO A 33 -6.70 -31.29 -48.10
N LEU A 34 -7.75 -31.00 -47.33
CA LEU A 34 -7.66 -30.28 -46.07
C LEU A 34 -6.73 -31.08 -45.16
N ARG A 35 -5.49 -30.60 -45.00
CA ARG A 35 -4.51 -31.15 -44.07
C ARG A 35 -5.13 -31.09 -42.68
N LYS A 36 -5.59 -32.24 -42.20
CA LYS A 36 -6.18 -32.41 -40.86
C LYS A 36 -5.08 -32.15 -39.84
N THR A 37 -4.95 -30.90 -39.40
CA THR A 37 -4.19 -30.57 -38.20
C THR A 37 -4.88 -31.27 -37.04
N SER A 38 -4.24 -32.29 -36.48
CA SER A 38 -4.72 -32.96 -35.27
C SER A 38 -4.74 -31.92 -34.15
N VAL A 39 -5.93 -31.50 -33.75
CA VAL A 39 -6.12 -30.75 -32.52
C VAL A 39 -5.94 -31.76 -31.39
N THR A 40 -4.76 -31.77 -30.79
CA THR A 40 -4.50 -32.51 -29.55
C THR A 40 -5.20 -31.78 -28.41
N GLY A 41 -6.23 -32.39 -27.83
CA GLY A 41 -6.91 -31.87 -26.64
C GLY A 41 -6.16 -32.27 -25.37
N PHE A 42 -6.19 -31.40 -24.36
CA PHE A 42 -5.71 -31.71 -23.02
C PHE A 42 -6.57 -32.80 -22.38
N THR A 43 -5.94 -33.70 -21.62
CA THR A 43 -6.65 -34.68 -20.82
C THR A 43 -7.18 -34.03 -19.53
N LEU A 44 -8.30 -34.53 -19.00
CA LEU A 44 -8.84 -34.05 -17.71
C LEU A 44 -7.85 -34.25 -16.56
N ILE A 45 -7.06 -35.33 -16.62
CA ILE A 45 -6.06 -35.63 -15.60
C ILE A 45 -4.88 -34.65 -15.63
N GLU A 46 -4.44 -34.22 -16.81
CA GLU A 46 -3.38 -33.21 -16.93
C GLU A 46 -3.80 -31.89 -16.28
N LEU A 47 -5.04 -31.45 -16.49
CA LEU A 47 -5.53 -30.22 -15.88
C LEU A 47 -5.74 -30.37 -14.36
N LEU A 48 -6.20 -31.55 -13.90
CA LEU A 48 -6.40 -31.84 -12.48
C LEU A 48 -5.09 -31.80 -11.69
N VAL A 49 -4.02 -32.42 -12.23
CA VAL A 49 -2.71 -32.42 -11.57
C VAL A 49 -2.13 -31.01 -11.49
N VAL A 50 -2.31 -30.19 -12.52
CA VAL A 50 -1.81 -28.81 -12.53
C VAL A 50 -2.47 -27.95 -11.45
N VAL A 51 -3.80 -27.98 -11.32
CA VAL A 51 -4.48 -27.19 -10.29
C VAL A 51 -4.18 -27.70 -8.88
N ALA A 52 -3.92 -29.01 -8.72
CA ALA A 52 -3.47 -29.58 -7.45
C ALA A 52 -2.08 -29.05 -7.05
N ILE A 53 -1.12 -29.00 -7.99
CA ILE A 53 0.22 -28.46 -7.73
C ILE A 53 0.18 -26.95 -7.46
N ILE A 54 -0.59 -26.19 -8.24
CA ILE A 54 -0.76 -24.74 -8.02
C ILE A 54 -1.38 -24.48 -6.65
N GLY A 55 -2.41 -25.24 -6.26
CA GLY A 55 -3.05 -25.14 -4.95
C GLY A 55 -2.06 -25.39 -3.81
N LEU A 56 -1.23 -26.43 -3.92
CA LEU A 56 -0.19 -26.72 -2.94
C LEU A 56 0.82 -25.56 -2.81
N LEU A 57 1.38 -25.10 -3.94
CA LEU A 57 2.39 -24.04 -3.95
C LEU A 57 1.81 -22.69 -3.47
N ALA A 58 0.56 -22.39 -3.80
CA ALA A 58 -0.09 -21.14 -3.40
C ALA A 58 -0.16 -20.96 -1.88
N THR A 59 -0.40 -22.05 -1.12
CA THR A 59 -0.46 -21.97 0.35
C THR A 59 0.87 -21.58 0.98
N LEU A 60 1.98 -22.17 0.51
CA LEU A 60 3.33 -21.87 0.99
C LEU A 60 3.74 -20.43 0.66
N VAL A 61 3.41 -19.97 -0.55
CA VAL A 61 3.69 -18.60 -0.97
C VAL A 61 2.91 -17.58 -0.12
N ALA A 62 1.64 -17.85 0.19
CA ALA A 62 0.80 -16.93 0.94
C ALA A 62 1.36 -16.60 2.34
N VAL A 63 1.80 -17.62 3.10
CA VAL A 63 2.39 -17.42 4.44
C VAL A 63 3.69 -16.62 4.36
N ASN A 64 4.56 -16.95 3.40
CA ASN A 64 5.85 -16.27 3.23
C ASN A 64 5.69 -14.80 2.85
N VAL A 65 4.71 -14.46 2.01
CA VAL A 65 4.42 -13.07 1.64
C VAL A 65 3.99 -12.25 2.85
N ASN A 66 3.17 -12.81 3.76
CA ASN A 66 2.75 -12.10 4.97
C ASN A 66 3.93 -11.79 5.89
N ASN A 67 4.80 -12.78 6.14
CA ASN A 67 6.02 -12.58 6.94
C ASN A 67 6.95 -11.54 6.30
N ALA A 68 7.11 -11.56 4.98
CA ALA A 68 7.91 -10.58 4.25
C ALA A 68 7.36 -9.15 4.40
N LYS A 69 6.02 -9.00 4.31
CA LYS A 69 5.35 -7.70 4.56
C LYS A 69 5.58 -7.21 5.99
N GLN A 70 5.44 -8.08 6.98
CA GLN A 70 5.70 -7.74 8.39
C GLN A 70 7.13 -7.28 8.63
N LYS A 71 8.13 -8.03 8.12
CA LYS A 71 9.54 -7.62 8.17
C LYS A 71 9.82 -6.29 7.46
N GLY A 72 9.13 -6.05 6.35
CA GLY A 72 9.17 -4.77 5.64
C GLY A 72 8.69 -3.62 6.52
N ARG A 73 7.54 -3.78 7.19
CA ARG A 73 6.99 -2.78 8.12
C ARG A 73 7.89 -2.55 9.33
N ASP A 74 8.46 -3.61 9.91
CA ASP A 74 9.41 -3.47 11.03
C ASP A 74 10.67 -2.72 10.62
N THR A 75 11.20 -3.00 9.42
CA THR A 75 12.32 -2.22 8.85
C THR A 75 11.96 -0.75 8.71
N THR A 76 10.77 -0.45 8.20
CA THR A 76 10.27 0.92 8.09
C THR A 76 10.13 1.59 9.47
N ARG A 77 9.54 0.92 10.47
CA ARG A 77 9.40 1.46 11.84
C ARG A 77 10.75 1.79 12.47
N LYS A 78 11.72 0.89 12.38
CA LYS A 78 13.09 1.12 12.89
C LYS A 78 13.76 2.29 12.19
N GLY A 79 13.64 2.37 10.87
CA GLY A 79 14.15 3.49 10.08
C GLY A 79 13.50 4.83 10.48
N ASN A 80 12.17 4.84 10.64
CA ASN A 80 11.40 6.00 11.05
C ASN A 80 11.83 6.50 12.43
N ILE A 81 12.03 5.59 13.40
CA ILE A 81 12.53 5.94 14.74
C ILE A 81 13.93 6.56 14.67
N SER A 82 14.83 6.00 13.85
CA SER A 82 16.16 6.57 13.66
C SER A 82 16.12 7.97 13.05
N GLN A 83 15.25 8.22 12.07
CA GLN A 83 15.08 9.54 11.47
C GLN A 83 14.49 10.55 12.45
N LEU A 84 13.48 10.12 13.24
CA LEU A 84 12.88 10.96 14.28
C LEU A 84 13.87 11.34 15.36
N LYS A 85 14.68 10.38 15.84
CA LYS A 85 15.77 10.66 16.77
C LYS A 85 16.66 11.78 16.24
N ASN A 86 17.13 11.68 15.00
CA ASN A 86 17.99 12.72 14.42
C ASN A 86 17.27 14.08 14.33
N ALA A 87 16.00 14.11 13.91
CA ALA A 87 15.21 15.33 13.84
C ALA A 87 15.00 15.98 15.22
N LEU A 88 14.78 15.17 16.25
CA LEU A 88 14.63 15.61 17.64
C LEU A 88 15.93 16.22 18.18
N GLU A 89 17.07 15.59 17.92
CA GLU A 89 18.37 16.14 18.32
C GLU A 89 18.68 17.45 17.59
N LEU A 90 18.37 17.55 16.29
CA LEU A 90 18.53 18.80 15.53
C LEU A 90 17.65 19.94 16.08
N HIS A 91 16.39 19.63 16.42
CA HIS A 91 15.50 20.61 17.06
C HIS A 91 16.07 21.05 18.42
N TYR A 92 16.55 20.11 19.24
CA TYR A 92 17.15 20.43 20.54
C TYR A 92 18.40 21.30 20.38
N GLN A 93 19.25 21.03 19.39
CA GLN A 93 20.43 21.85 19.10
C GLN A 93 20.08 23.30 18.73
N GLN A 94 18.96 23.50 18.02
CA GLN A 94 18.54 24.83 17.59
C GLN A 94 17.79 25.61 18.68
N TYR A 95 16.91 24.95 19.42
CA TYR A 95 15.98 25.61 20.33
C TYR A 95 16.25 25.34 21.82
N GLY A 96 17.11 24.38 22.15
CA GLY A 96 17.46 24.01 23.53
C GLY A 96 16.41 23.16 24.26
N TYR A 97 15.38 22.67 23.56
CA TYR A 97 14.35 21.80 24.13
C TYR A 97 13.81 20.81 23.10
N PHE A 98 13.27 19.68 23.56
CA PHE A 98 12.52 18.73 22.74
C PHE A 98 11.05 19.14 22.65
N PRO A 99 10.39 18.99 21.48
CA PRO A 99 8.98 19.34 21.34
C PRO A 99 8.10 18.63 22.36
N TYR A 100 7.03 19.28 22.81
CA TYR A 100 6.04 18.62 23.65
C TYR A 100 5.15 17.70 22.79
N SER A 101 4.86 16.49 23.26
CA SER A 101 3.97 15.57 22.55
C SER A 101 2.52 16.05 22.52
N ASN A 102 2.08 16.69 23.62
CA ASN A 102 0.78 17.35 23.74
C ASN A 102 0.92 18.59 24.65
N ALA A 103 -0.17 19.31 24.92
CA ALA A 103 -0.20 20.53 25.74
C ALA A 103 0.64 20.46 27.02
N ASP A 104 0.62 19.30 27.67
CA ASP A 104 1.22 19.09 28.99
C ASP A 104 2.45 18.17 28.96
N GLY A 105 2.85 17.66 27.79
CA GLY A 105 3.91 16.63 27.66
C GLY A 105 3.64 15.33 28.43
N ALA A 106 2.39 15.11 28.86
CA ALA A 106 2.03 14.10 29.82
C ALA A 106 1.89 12.70 29.20
N ASN A 107 1.46 12.64 27.94
CA ASN A 107 1.07 11.40 27.28
C ASN A 107 1.90 11.15 26.02
N PHE A 108 1.99 9.87 25.63
CA PHE A 108 2.42 9.51 24.29
C PHE A 108 1.36 9.93 23.29
N ASP A 109 1.80 10.47 22.17
CA ASP A 109 0.94 10.75 21.03
C ASP A 109 1.38 9.91 19.83
N CYS A 110 0.42 9.35 19.11
CA CYS A 110 0.72 8.65 17.87
C CYS A 110 1.13 9.65 16.81
N LEU A 111 2.22 9.37 16.09
CA LEU A 111 2.59 10.16 14.92
C LEU A 111 1.56 9.90 13.82
N ASP A 112 0.70 10.88 13.62
CA ASP A 112 -0.12 11.00 12.44
C ASP A 112 0.16 12.34 11.75
N ALA A 113 0.06 12.37 10.42
CA ALA A 113 0.27 13.59 9.64
C ALA A 113 -0.95 14.52 9.68
N LEU A 114 -1.77 14.48 10.73
CA LEU A 114 -2.89 15.40 10.84
C LEU A 114 -2.39 16.74 11.41
N PRO A 115 -2.89 17.87 10.89
CA PRO A 115 -2.59 19.16 11.47
C PRO A 115 -3.09 19.15 12.92
N ALA A 116 -2.17 19.38 13.84
CA ALA A 116 -2.39 19.50 15.26
C ALA A 116 -3.64 20.36 15.55
N GLN A 117 -4.78 19.71 15.83
CA GLN A 117 -5.93 20.38 16.46
C GLN A 117 -5.70 20.63 17.95
N SER A 118 -4.44 20.62 18.38
CA SER A 118 -4.01 21.25 19.61
C SER A 118 -2.83 22.12 19.24
N GLN A 119 -3.05 23.42 19.17
CA GLN A 119 -1.97 24.43 19.06
C GLN A 119 -0.96 24.34 20.22
N THR A 120 -1.18 23.42 21.15
CA THR A 120 -0.37 23.13 22.32
C THR A 120 0.39 21.79 22.21
N GLY A 121 0.10 20.93 21.22
CA GLY A 121 0.87 19.71 20.92
C GLY A 121 1.79 19.91 19.72
N GLY A 122 2.89 20.63 19.94
CA GLY A 122 3.67 21.28 18.88
C GLY A 122 4.57 20.38 18.03
N TYR A 123 4.73 19.09 18.31
CA TYR A 123 5.78 18.29 17.64
C TYR A 123 5.66 18.26 16.11
N VAL A 124 4.45 18.30 15.54
CA VAL A 124 4.27 18.35 14.08
C VAL A 124 4.84 19.64 13.47
N ASN A 125 4.56 20.78 14.11
CA ASN A 125 5.04 22.09 13.65
C ASN A 125 6.55 22.25 13.88
N HIS A 126 7.07 21.64 14.94
CA HIS A 126 8.48 21.74 15.32
C HIS A 126 9.38 20.76 14.56
N LEU A 127 8.91 19.55 14.29
CA LEU A 127 9.68 18.53 13.57
C LEU A 127 9.55 18.66 12.05
N GLY A 128 8.47 19.27 11.57
CA GLY A 128 8.21 19.43 10.14
C GLY A 128 9.34 20.11 9.36
N ASP A 129 10.16 20.93 10.01
CA ASP A 129 11.33 21.57 9.37
C ASP A 129 12.54 20.64 9.23
N TYR A 130 12.63 19.60 10.07
CA TYR A 130 13.77 18.67 10.11
C TYR A 130 13.47 17.32 9.47
N ILE A 131 12.19 16.94 9.36
CA ILE A 131 11.77 15.67 8.75
C ILE A 131 10.49 15.85 7.91
N LYS A 132 10.58 15.52 6.62
CA LYS A 132 9.48 15.62 5.66
C LYS A 132 9.39 14.33 4.80
N PRO A 133 8.23 13.64 4.76
CA PRO A 133 7.06 13.80 5.62
C PRO A 133 7.34 13.29 7.04
N ILE A 134 6.51 13.69 8.01
CA ILE A 134 6.52 13.06 9.34
C ILE A 134 6.19 11.58 9.17
N PRO A 135 7.02 10.66 9.71
CA PRO A 135 6.78 9.24 9.55
C PRO A 135 5.48 8.80 10.22
N ILE A 136 4.72 7.96 9.52
CA ILE A 136 3.48 7.34 10.03
C ILE A 136 3.72 5.84 10.17
N ASP A 137 3.06 5.20 11.14
CA ASP A 137 3.11 3.74 11.24
C ASP A 137 2.56 3.07 9.97
N PRO A 138 3.25 2.07 9.38
CA PRO A 138 2.80 1.43 8.14
C PRO A 138 1.44 0.73 8.22
N LEU A 139 0.95 0.38 9.41
CA LEU A 139 -0.40 -0.19 9.61
C LEU A 139 -1.47 0.87 9.85
N LYS A 140 -1.10 2.12 10.14
CA LYS A 140 -2.04 3.18 10.48
C LYS A 140 -2.34 4.04 9.26
N ALA A 141 -3.62 4.18 8.93
CA ALA A 141 -4.05 5.12 7.92
C ALA A 141 -3.83 6.56 8.41
N ALA A 142 -3.31 7.43 7.54
CA ALA A 142 -3.24 8.86 7.81
C ALA A 142 -4.65 9.37 8.18
N GLY A 143 -4.80 9.94 9.37
CA GLY A 143 -6.08 10.49 9.83
C GLY A 143 -6.78 9.74 10.97
N VAL A 144 -6.30 8.56 11.36
CA VAL A 144 -6.86 7.82 12.50
C VAL A 144 -6.25 8.34 13.79
N ARG A 145 -7.04 9.02 14.62
CA ARG A 145 -6.61 9.46 15.96
C ARG A 145 -6.74 8.28 16.91
N ASP A 146 -5.60 7.71 17.27
CA ASP A 146 -5.50 6.84 18.45
C ASP A 146 -4.52 7.55 19.36
N THR A 147 -4.95 7.86 20.57
CA THR A 147 -4.12 8.53 21.58
C THR A 147 -3.36 7.53 22.44
N LEU A 148 -3.58 6.24 22.24
CA LEU A 148 -2.89 5.18 22.96
C LEU A 148 -1.77 4.64 22.08
N ALA A 149 -0.56 4.54 22.64
CA ALA A 149 0.63 4.05 21.95
C ALA A 149 0.49 2.64 21.34
N ARG A 150 -0.58 1.90 21.68
CA ARG A 150 -0.79 0.45 21.48
C ARG A 150 -0.80 -0.04 20.02
N GLY A 151 -0.78 0.84 19.03
CA GLY A 151 -0.88 0.44 17.62
C GLY A 151 -0.19 1.38 16.64
N CYS A 152 0.75 2.20 17.11
CA CYS A 152 1.35 3.23 16.28
C CYS A 152 2.83 3.47 16.62
N LEU A 153 3.50 4.17 15.72
CA LEU A 153 4.71 4.89 16.02
C LEU A 153 4.33 6.08 16.92
N ALA A 154 4.77 6.08 18.17
CA ALA A 154 4.36 7.05 19.17
C ALA A 154 5.54 7.84 19.73
N TYR A 155 5.27 9.07 20.14
CA TYR A 155 6.24 9.99 20.71
C TYR A 155 5.72 10.61 22.00
N LYS A 156 6.60 10.72 23.00
CA LYS A 156 6.39 11.52 24.20
C LYS A 156 7.58 12.44 24.40
N GLY A 157 7.30 13.73 24.59
CA GLY A 157 8.29 14.77 24.86
C GLY A 157 7.77 15.77 25.89
N ASN A 158 8.65 16.24 26.77
CA ASN A 158 8.30 17.18 27.85
C ASN A 158 9.20 18.43 27.91
N GLY A 159 9.88 18.78 26.82
CA GLY A 159 10.86 19.87 26.80
C GLY A 159 12.29 19.40 27.10
N SER A 160 12.49 18.57 28.13
CA SER A 160 13.84 18.13 28.54
C SER A 160 14.22 16.75 28.03
N HIS A 161 13.22 15.88 27.87
CA HIS A 161 13.42 14.48 27.55
C HIS A 161 12.38 14.01 26.54
N TYR A 162 12.76 13.00 25.76
CA TYR A 162 11.83 12.31 24.88
C TYR A 162 11.96 10.79 24.98
N LYS A 163 10.89 10.12 24.53
CA LYS A 163 10.86 8.72 24.12
C LYS A 163 10.00 8.56 22.86
N VAL A 164 10.52 7.85 21.87
CA VAL A 164 9.81 7.36 20.69
C VAL A 164 9.69 5.85 20.82
N ILE A 165 8.54 5.29 20.50
CA ILE A 165 8.29 3.85 20.55
C ILE A 165 7.57 3.36 19.30
N ALA A 166 7.80 2.10 18.92
CA ALA A 166 7.03 1.40 17.92
C ALA A 166 6.85 -0.08 18.29
N ASN A 167 5.72 -0.67 17.93
CA ASN A 167 5.48 -2.10 18.09
C ASN A 167 6.02 -2.83 16.85
N LEU A 168 7.03 -3.69 17.02
CA LEU A 168 7.54 -4.52 15.93
C LEU A 168 6.76 -5.84 15.88
N GLU A 169 6.36 -6.26 14.69
CA GLU A 169 5.50 -7.41 14.50
C GLU A 169 6.24 -8.75 14.59
N LEU A 170 7.51 -8.78 14.18
CA LEU A 170 8.31 -10.00 14.15
C LEU A 170 9.65 -9.86 14.86
N ASP A 171 10.27 -8.68 14.82
CA ASP A 171 11.63 -8.47 15.34
C ASP A 171 11.65 -8.22 16.86
N THR A 172 11.24 -9.22 17.63
CA THR A 172 11.25 -9.18 19.11
C THR A 172 12.67 -9.04 19.67
N ASN A 173 13.67 -9.55 18.95
CA ASN A 173 15.07 -9.39 19.31
C ASN A 173 15.51 -7.93 19.30
N ALA A 174 15.01 -7.11 18.37
CA ALA A 174 15.25 -5.68 18.40
C ALA A 174 14.58 -5.00 19.60
N MET A 175 13.35 -5.40 19.96
CA MET A 175 12.62 -4.83 21.10
C MET A 175 13.25 -5.17 22.46
N VAL A 176 13.92 -6.31 22.60
CA VAL A 176 14.62 -6.66 23.85
C VAL A 176 16.03 -6.06 23.95
N ASN A 177 16.63 -5.64 22.82
CA ASN A 177 18.02 -5.18 22.73
C ASN A 177 18.14 -3.70 22.29
N ASP A 178 17.10 -2.89 22.47
CA ASP A 178 17.11 -1.45 22.17
C ASP A 178 17.66 -0.60 23.35
N GLY A 179 18.04 -1.26 24.44
CA GLY A 179 18.54 -0.65 25.68
C GLY A 179 17.43 -0.18 26.62
N GLY A 180 16.17 -0.27 26.19
CA GLY A 180 14.97 0.15 26.90
C GLY A 180 14.61 -0.68 28.13
N VAL A 181 13.55 -0.25 28.82
CA VAL A 181 13.03 -0.95 30.02
C VAL A 181 11.87 -1.88 29.69
N ARG A 182 11.24 -1.69 28.52
CA ARG A 182 10.15 -2.53 28.04
C ARG A 182 10.64 -3.37 26.87
N THR A 183 10.35 -4.67 26.91
CA THR A 183 10.75 -5.64 25.88
C THR A 183 9.75 -5.81 24.74
N CYS A 184 8.60 -5.16 24.84
CA CYS A 184 7.47 -5.27 23.90
C CYS A 184 7.31 -4.04 23.00
N TRP A 185 8.24 -3.09 23.13
CA TRP A 185 8.33 -1.90 22.32
C TRP A 185 9.75 -1.81 21.81
N PHE A 186 9.92 -1.34 20.57
CA PHE A 186 11.21 -0.83 20.13
C PHE A 186 11.28 0.65 20.48
N GLU A 187 12.22 1.01 21.34
CA GLU A 187 12.32 2.29 22.01
C GLU A 187 13.56 3.08 21.58
N ALA A 188 13.42 4.40 21.45
CA ALA A 188 14.54 5.34 21.37
C ALA A 188 14.24 6.56 22.24
N TYR A 189 15.18 6.97 23.08
CA TYR A 189 14.92 7.98 24.09
C TYR A 189 16.21 8.68 24.54
N THR A 190 16.02 9.75 25.31
CA THR A 190 17.06 10.33 26.19
C THR A 190 17.15 9.55 27.51
N GLN A 191 18.28 9.64 28.23
CA GLN A 191 18.52 8.89 29.47
C GLN A 191 17.35 8.97 30.47
N SER A 192 16.90 10.17 30.86
CA SER A 192 15.75 10.30 31.76
C SER A 192 14.41 9.97 31.08
N GLY A 193 14.35 10.07 29.75
CA GLY A 193 13.19 9.67 28.94
C GLY A 193 12.88 8.17 29.03
N GLN A 194 13.82 7.33 29.48
CA GLN A 194 13.59 5.90 29.76
C GLN A 194 12.41 5.67 30.71
N SER A 195 12.19 6.59 31.66
CA SER A 195 11.11 6.53 32.65
C SER A 195 9.71 6.72 32.07
N PHE A 196 9.59 7.21 30.83
CA PHE A 196 8.30 7.34 30.18
C PHE A 196 7.73 5.95 29.87
N ASP A 197 6.68 5.60 30.61
CA ASP A 197 5.98 4.31 30.46
C ASP A 197 4.74 4.47 29.56
N PRO A 198 4.66 3.78 28.42
CA PRO A 198 3.45 3.76 27.59
C PRO A 198 2.33 2.89 28.18
N GLY A 199 2.58 2.23 29.32
CA GLY A 199 1.62 1.36 29.99
C GLY A 199 1.77 -0.10 29.56
N SER A 200 0.66 -0.83 29.51
CA SER A 200 0.68 -2.24 29.14
C SER A 200 1.07 -2.44 27.68
N CYS A 201 1.83 -3.51 27.43
CA CYS A 201 2.16 -3.97 26.09
C CYS A 201 0.89 -4.17 25.25
N PRO A 202 0.97 -3.92 23.95
CA PRO A 202 -0.17 -3.95 23.04
C PRO A 202 -0.75 -5.35 22.91
#